data_AF-A0A849U146-F1
#
_entry.id   AF-A0A849U146-F1
#
_cell.length_a   1.000
_cell.length_b   1.000
_cell.length_c   1.000
_cell.angle_alpha   90.00
_cell.angle_beta   90.00
_cell.angle_gamma   90.00
#
_symmetry.space_group_name_H-M   'P 1'
#
loop_
_entity.id
_entity.type
_entity.pdbx_description
1 polymer ?
#
loop_
_entity_poly.entity_id
_entity_poly.type
_entity_poly.pdbx_seq_one_letter_code
_entity_poly.pdbx_strand_id
1 'polypeptide(L)' 'MRAMVLNHTGDVSHSPLHLRDRSVPVPQAGQVLVNIHVCGVCRTDLHVVEGELPNTSF' A
#
# COMPACT_ATOMS: atom_id res chain seq x y z
N MET A 1 -0.08 6.49 -11.91
CA MET A 1 -0.82 6.79 -10.67
C MET A 1 0.18 6.91 -9.53
N ARG A 2 -0.04 7.83 -8.59
CA ARG A 2 0.80 7.93 -7.38
C ARG A 2 0.29 6.95 -6.32
N ALA A 3 1.19 6.25 -5.65
CA ALA A 3 0.85 5.31 -4.58
C ALA A 3 1.93 5.35 -3.48
N MET A 4 1.53 5.10 -2.24
CA MET A 4 2.47 4.79 -1.16
C MET A 4 2.91 3.33 -1.32
N VAL A 5 4.20 3.09 -1.39
CA VAL A 5 4.80 1.75 -1.61
C VAL A 5 5.64 1.39 -0.38
N LEU A 6 5.34 0.22 0.19
CA LEU A 6 6.13 -0.43 1.23
C LEU A 6 7.02 -1.47 0.56
N ASN A 7 8.35 -1.32 0.66
CA ASN A 7 9.31 -2.28 0.07
C ASN A 7 9.83 -3.30 1.09
N HIS A 8 9.85 -2.92 2.36
CA HIS A 8 10.20 -3.77 3.50
C HIS A 8 9.38 -3.29 4.69
N THR A 9 9.02 -4.22 5.56
CA THR A 9 8.40 -3.89 6.85
C THR A 9 9.46 -3.37 7.82
N GLY A 10 9.01 -2.63 8.83
CA GLY A 10 9.89 -2.09 9.87
C GLY A 10 9.20 -1.03 10.72
N ASP A 11 9.94 -0.53 11.71
CA ASP A 11 9.46 0.54 12.60
C ASP A 11 8.95 1.74 11.78
N VAL A 12 7.68 2.10 11.98
CA VAL A 12 7.00 3.17 11.25
C VAL A 12 7.68 4.53 11.42
N SER A 13 8.39 4.75 12.53
CA SER A 13 9.12 6.00 12.79
C SER A 13 10.25 6.26 11.78
N HIS A 14 10.75 5.20 11.12
CA HIS A 14 11.71 5.31 10.03
C HIS A 14 11.09 5.67 8.68
N SER A 15 9.78 5.91 8.62
CA SER A 15 9.04 6.30 7.40
C SER A 15 9.27 5.33 6.21
N PRO A 16 8.97 4.02 6.36
CA PRO A 16 9.27 3.02 5.33
C PRO A 16 8.35 3.09 4.09
N LEU A 17 7.26 3.86 4.15
CA LEU A 17 6.36 4.09 3.03
C LEU A 17 6.90 5.21 2.13
N HIS A 18 7.03 4.92 0.84
CA HIS A 18 7.50 5.89 -0.14
C HIS A 18 6.43 6.22 -1.18
N LEU A 19 6.18 7.51 -1.41
CA LEU A 19 5.33 7.95 -2.53
C LEU A 19 6.07 7.70 -3.85
N ARG A 20 5.45 6.91 -4.74
CA ARG A 20 6.01 6.55 -6.05
C ARG A 20 4.95 6.66 -7.14
N ASP A 21 5.42 6.92 -8.36
CA ASP A 21 4.61 6.73 -9.56
C ASP A 21 4.62 5.26 -9.99
N ARG A 22 3.42 4.75 -10.32
CA ARG A 22 3.16 3.39 -10.79
C ARG A 22 2.33 3.42 -12.06
N SER A 23 2.48 2.42 -12.93
CA SER A 23 1.59 2.25 -14.07
C SER A 23 0.14 2.06 -13.60
N VAL A 24 -0.81 2.59 -14.36
CA VAL A 24 -2.23 2.30 -14.13
C VAL A 24 -2.47 0.82 -14.48
N PRO A 25 -3.04 0.00 -13.58
CA PRO A 25 -3.27 -1.41 -13.88
C PRO A 25 -4.37 -1.58 -14.92
N VAL A 26 -4.26 -2.63 -15.74
CA VAL A 26 -5.29 -3.02 -16.72
C VAL A 26 -6.15 -4.12 -16.08
N PRO A 27 -7.47 -3.90 -15.88
CA PRO A 27 -8.34 -4.90 -15.27
C PRO A 27 -8.54 -6.12 -16.18
N GLN A 28 -8.61 -7.31 -15.58
CA GLN A 28 -8.98 -8.56 -16.25
C GLN A 28 -10.49 -8.83 -16.19
N ALA A 29 -10.94 -9.92 -16.81
CA ALA A 29 -12.33 -10.35 -16.73
C ALA A 29 -12.78 -10.53 -15.27
N GLY A 30 -13.89 -9.90 -14.89
CA GLY A 30 -14.42 -9.92 -13.52
C GLY A 30 -13.79 -8.90 -12.56
N GLN A 31 -12.84 -8.07 -13.01
CA GLN A 31 -12.24 -7.00 -12.20
C GLN A 31 -12.80 -5.62 -12.56
N VAL A 32 -12.72 -4.69 -11.61
CA VAL A 32 -13.09 -3.28 -11.81
C VAL A 32 -11.87 -2.41 -11.49
N LEU A 33 -11.64 -1.39 -12.31
CA LEU A 33 -10.64 -0.36 -12.04
C LEU A 33 -11.29 0.82 -11.32
N VAL A 34 -10.78 1.17 -10.13
CA VAL A 34 -11.31 2.28 -9.32
C VAL A 34 -10.32 3.44 -9.34
N ASN A 35 -10.81 4.64 -9.67
CA ASN A 35 -10.03 5.87 -9.51
C ASN A 35 -10.13 6.36 -8.05
N ILE A 36 -9.05 6.25 -7.29
CA ILE A 36 -9.04 6.62 -5.87
C ILE A 36 -8.94 8.15 -5.72
N HIS A 37 -9.99 8.77 -5.17
CA HIS A 37 -10.01 10.21 -4.87
C HIS A 37 -9.45 10.53 -3.47
N VAL A 38 -9.72 9.64 -2.51
CA VAL A 38 -9.28 9.76 -1.11
C VAL A 38 -8.94 8.37 -0.56
N CYS A 39 -8.01 8.31 0.39
CA CYS A 39 -7.62 7.08 1.07
C CYS A 39 -7.84 7.27 2.57
N GLY A 40 -8.63 6.40 3.18
CA GLY A 40 -8.77 6.35 4.63
C GLY A 40 -7.55 5.67 5.23
N VAL A 41 -6.99 6.25 6.30
CA VAL A 41 -5.91 5.65 7.08
C VAL A 41 -6.49 5.19 8.42
N CYS A 42 -6.19 3.97 8.80
CA CYS A 42 -6.63 3.34 10.03
C CYS A 42 -5.44 2.85 10.85
N ARG A 43 -5.70 2.39 12.08
CA ARG A 43 -4.62 1.85 12.93
C ARG A 43 -3.98 0.59 12.35
N THR A 44 -4.74 -0.21 11.59
CA THR A 44 -4.25 -1.44 10.97
C THR A 44 -3.16 -1.19 9.93
N ASP A 45 -3.09 0.01 9.36
CA ASP A 45 -1.99 0.37 8.44
C ASP A 45 -0.63 0.35 9.15
N LEU A 46 -0.59 0.66 10.46
CA LEU A 46 0.64 0.54 11.26
C LEU A 46 1.07 -0.93 11.40
N HIS A 47 0.11 -1.81 11.72
CA HIS A 47 0.35 -3.25 11.79
C HIS A 47 0.86 -3.84 10.46
N VAL A 48 0.41 -3.31 9.32
CA VAL A 48 0.95 -3.68 7.99
C VAL A 48 2.39 -3.21 7.83
N VAL A 49 2.68 -1.95 8.17
CA VAL A 49 4.01 -1.35 8.04
C VAL A 49 5.03 -2.07 8.93
N GLU A 50 4.64 -2.42 10.15
CA GLU A 50 5.50 -3.07 11.14
C GLU A 50 5.61 -4.59 10.93
N GLY A 51 4.85 -5.16 9.98
CA GLY A 51 4.92 -6.57 9.61
C GLY A 51 4.21 -7.51 10.60
N GLU A 52 3.20 -7.01 11.30
CA GLU A 52 2.47 -7.75 12.34
C GLU A 52 1.30 -8.58 11.78
N LEU A 53 0.96 -8.40 10.49
CA LEU A 53 -0.09 -9.15 9.80
C LEU A 53 0.47 -10.26 8.90
N PRO A 54 -0.27 -11.37 8.71
CA PRO A 54 0.11 -12.40 7.74
C PRO A 54 0.25 -11.83 6.32
N ASN A 55 1.14 -12.44 5.52
CA ASN A 55 1.39 -12.06 4.11
C ASN A 55 1.92 -10.62 3.91
N THR A 56 2.62 -10.07 4.90
CA THR A 56 3.36 -8.79 4.79
C THR A 56 4.83 -8.97 4.46
N SER A 57 5.26 -10.20 4.13
CA SER A 57 6.61 -10.49 3.63
C SER A 57 6.68 -10.15 2.13
N PHE A 58 7.59 -9.24 1.77
CA PHE A 58 7.83 -8.76 0.41
C PHE A 58 8.94 -9.53 -0.31
#